data_AF-A0A9P9G599-F1
#
_entry.id   AF-A0A9P9G599-F1
#
_cell.length_a   1.000
_cell.length_b   1.000
_cell.length_c   1.000
_cell.angle_alpha   90.00
_cell.angle_beta   90.00
_cell.angle_gamma   90.00
#
_symmetry.space_group_name_H-M   'P 1'
#
loop_
_entity.id
_entity.type
_entity.pdbx_description
1 polymer ?
#
loop_
_entity_poly.entity_id
_entity_poly.type
_entity_poly.pdbx_seq_one_letter_code
_entity_poly.pdbx_strand_id
1 'polypeptide(L)'
;MEGEPDVTGGGYHRPQRKRTRTARALESEQKKGDMEWQEEESSEGAPSQTRSKKRATPKAAGSMIELTQSLKRLLEQDFNKRMESMKAELQLEFTKLSDRMAEEVTKATAQMAQELSQVREQLTQVCGELEQTRLQLETLNKAEVPRS
;
A
#
# COMPACT_ATOMS: atom_id res chain seq x y z
N MET A 1 -2.01 33.80 41.86
CA MET A 1 -3.41 34.06 41.47
C MET A 1 -3.54 33.57 40.05
N GLU A 2 -4.07 32.37 39.85
CA GLU A 2 -5.53 32.10 39.73
C GLU A 2 -6.11 32.82 38.50
N GLY A 3 -6.83 32.19 37.58
CA GLY A 3 -7.36 30.83 37.54
C GLY A 3 -7.91 30.49 36.15
N GLU A 4 -8.51 29.30 36.07
CA GLU A 4 -9.39 28.85 35.00
C GLU A 4 -10.48 29.87 34.63
N PRO A 5 -11.08 29.68 33.46
CA PRO A 5 -12.52 29.42 33.50
C PRO A 5 -12.88 28.10 32.82
N ASP A 6 -13.67 27.34 33.55
CA ASP A 6 -14.33 26.11 33.17
C ASP A 6 -15.64 26.39 32.39
N VAL A 7 -16.21 25.31 31.84
CA VAL A 7 -17.58 25.09 31.32
C VAL A 7 -17.92 25.50 29.87
N THR A 8 -18.11 24.51 28.98
CA THR A 8 -19.43 23.88 28.69
C THR A 8 -19.50 23.21 27.30
N GLY A 9 -19.76 21.90 27.29
CA GLY A 9 -20.79 21.26 26.45
C GLY A 9 -20.59 21.15 24.93
N GLY A 10 -20.24 19.94 24.46
CA GLY A 10 -20.33 19.60 23.03
C GLY A 10 -19.93 18.17 22.73
N GLY A 11 -20.64 17.20 23.31
CA GLY A 11 -20.40 15.78 23.06
C GLY A 11 -20.69 15.40 21.62
N TYR A 12 -19.65 15.05 20.86
CA TYR A 12 -19.80 14.29 19.62
C TYR A 12 -19.45 12.83 19.89
N HIS A 13 -20.48 11.98 19.84
CA HIS A 13 -20.34 10.53 19.85
C HIS A 13 -19.44 10.11 18.68
N ARG A 14 -18.23 9.63 19.00
CA ARG A 14 -17.37 8.92 18.05
C ARG A 14 -17.80 7.45 18.03
N PRO A 15 -18.25 6.88 16.90
CA PRO A 15 -18.44 5.45 16.81
C PRO A 15 -17.09 4.74 17.02
N GLN A 16 -17.01 3.98 18.10
CA GLN A 16 -15.82 3.24 18.51
C GLN A 16 -15.53 2.15 17.46
N ARG A 17 -14.51 2.37 16.61
CA ARG A 17 -14.01 1.34 15.69
C ARG A 17 -13.53 0.14 16.52
N LYS A 18 -14.27 -0.96 16.49
CA LYS A 18 -13.83 -2.26 17.02
C LYS A 18 -12.71 -2.81 16.14
N ARG A 19 -11.46 -2.38 16.34
CA ARG A 19 -10.28 -2.98 15.69
C ARG A 19 -9.09 -2.94 16.64
N THR A 20 -8.89 -3.98 17.44
CA THR A 20 -7.58 -4.45 17.96
C THR A 20 -7.71 -5.64 18.92
N ARG A 21 -8.41 -6.72 18.56
CA ARG A 21 -8.33 -7.99 19.33
C ARG A 21 -8.32 -9.29 18.51
N THR A 22 -8.19 -9.23 17.19
CA THR A 22 -8.14 -10.46 16.37
C THR A 22 -6.72 -10.79 15.90
N ALA A 23 -5.94 -9.81 15.44
CA ALA A 23 -4.57 -10.06 14.97
C ALA A 23 -3.63 -10.58 16.08
N ARG A 24 -3.73 -10.01 17.29
CA ARG A 24 -2.89 -10.43 18.43
C ARG A 24 -3.30 -11.78 19.02
N ALA A 25 -4.57 -12.19 18.86
CA ALA A 25 -5.08 -13.47 19.37
C ALA A 25 -4.59 -14.66 18.51
N LEU A 26 -4.59 -14.48 17.19
CA LEU A 26 -4.09 -15.48 16.24
C LEU A 26 -2.57 -15.70 16.37
N GLU A 27 -1.82 -14.63 16.69
CA GLU A 27 -0.37 -14.72 16.92
C GLU A 27 0.00 -15.47 18.21
N SER A 28 -0.83 -15.38 19.26
CA SER A 28 -0.66 -16.15 20.49
C SER A 28 -1.04 -17.63 20.37
N GLU A 29 -1.99 -17.99 19.50
CA GLU A 29 -2.38 -19.39 19.26
C GLU A 29 -1.33 -20.14 18.43
N GLN A 30 -0.69 -19.49 17.45
CA GLN A 30 0.34 -20.13 16.63
C GLN A 30 1.64 -20.44 17.41
N LYS A 31 1.92 -19.69 18.49
CA LYS A 31 3.14 -19.85 19.30
C LYS A 31 3.00 -20.89 20.42
N LYS A 32 1.79 -21.37 20.68
CA LYS A 32 1.49 -22.40 21.69
C LYS A 32 1.25 -23.71 20.95
N GLY A 33 2.34 -24.39 20.60
CA GLY A 33 2.32 -25.69 19.90
C GLY A 33 1.74 -26.81 20.77
N ASP A 34 0.42 -26.76 21.00
CA ASP A 34 -0.33 -27.76 21.75
C ASP A 34 -1.74 -27.81 21.15
N MET A 35 -1.82 -28.31 19.91
CA MET A 35 -3.07 -28.68 19.27
C MET A 35 -3.34 -30.14 19.66
N GLU A 36 -3.70 -30.33 20.93
CA GLU A 36 -4.17 -31.62 21.45
C GLU A 36 -5.46 -31.96 20.72
N TRP A 37 -5.39 -32.91 19.78
CA TRP A 37 -6.57 -33.46 19.13
C TRP A 37 -7.38 -34.20 20.19
N GLN A 38 -8.60 -33.72 20.42
CA GLN A 38 -9.56 -34.36 21.33
C GLN A 38 -9.95 -35.72 20.75
N GLU A 39 -9.48 -36.81 21.37
CA GLU A 39 -10.01 -38.15 21.13
C GLU A 39 -11.40 -38.27 21.76
N GLU A 40 -12.42 -38.42 20.93
CA GLU A 40 -13.79 -38.67 21.36
C GLU A 40 -13.99 -40.19 21.52
N GLU A 41 -13.45 -40.77 22.59
CA GLU A 41 -13.86 -42.11 23.04
C GLU A 41 -15.11 -41.98 23.94
N SER A 42 -16.29 -42.10 23.33
CA SER A 42 -17.55 -42.28 24.06
C SER A 42 -18.08 -43.70 23.88
N SER A 43 -17.58 -44.57 24.77
CA SER A 43 -18.21 -45.77 25.35
C SER A 43 -19.20 -46.57 24.49
N GLU A 44 -18.75 -47.73 24.02
CA GLU A 44 -19.58 -48.82 23.53
C GLU A 44 -19.91 -49.79 24.68
N GLY A 45 -21.20 -50.07 24.91
CA GLY A 45 -21.62 -51.33 25.55
C GLY A 45 -22.76 -51.27 26.56
N ALA A 46 -24.02 -51.30 26.11
CA ALA A 46 -24.90 -52.47 26.31
C ALA A 46 -26.33 -52.22 25.76
N PRO A 47 -27.01 -53.26 25.23
CA PRO A 47 -28.10 -53.10 24.28
C PRO A 47 -29.48 -53.45 24.87
N SER A 48 -30.50 -52.65 24.61
CA SER A 48 -31.88 -53.08 24.89
C SER A 48 -32.94 -52.38 24.03
N GLN A 49 -33.30 -53.08 22.94
CA GLN A 49 -34.65 -53.56 22.66
C GLN A 49 -35.79 -52.53 22.42
N THR A 50 -36.33 -52.61 21.19
CA THR A 50 -37.72 -52.37 20.75
C THR A 50 -38.27 -50.95 20.63
N ARG A 51 -38.34 -50.44 19.39
CA ARG A 51 -39.60 -50.29 18.61
C ARG A 51 -39.26 -49.77 17.22
N SER A 52 -39.69 -50.47 16.18
CA SER A 52 -39.63 -50.04 14.78
C SER A 52 -40.51 -48.80 14.56
N LYS A 53 -39.95 -47.62 14.84
CA LYS A 53 -40.47 -46.35 14.31
C LYS A 53 -39.97 -46.20 12.88
N LYS A 54 -40.92 -46.20 11.92
CA LYS A 54 -40.69 -45.76 10.53
C LYS A 54 -39.95 -44.42 10.58
N ARG A 55 -38.63 -44.45 10.36
CA ARG A 55 -37.82 -43.26 10.22
C ARG A 55 -38.07 -42.76 8.79
N ALA A 56 -39.06 -41.89 8.63
CA ALA A 56 -39.07 -41.01 7.48
C ALA A 56 -37.84 -40.12 7.65
N THR A 57 -36.75 -40.45 6.96
CA THR A 57 -35.57 -39.60 6.86
C THR A 57 -36.05 -38.22 6.40
N PRO A 58 -35.75 -37.13 7.13
CA PRO A 58 -36.30 -35.84 6.78
C PRO A 58 -35.75 -35.45 5.40
N LYS A 59 -36.65 -35.34 4.41
CA LYS A 59 -36.39 -34.73 3.10
C LYS A 59 -35.81 -33.31 3.22
N ALA A 60 -35.88 -32.72 4.42
CA ALA A 60 -35.29 -31.46 4.81
C ALA A 60 -33.75 -31.49 4.96
N ALA A 61 -33.11 -32.63 5.27
CA ALA A 61 -31.65 -32.68 5.45
C ALA A 61 -30.89 -32.45 4.12
N GLY A 62 -31.38 -33.03 3.00
CA GLY A 62 -30.85 -32.75 1.66
C GLY A 62 -31.05 -31.29 1.23
N SER A 63 -32.21 -30.72 1.56
CA SER A 63 -32.53 -29.31 1.29
C SER A 63 -31.61 -28.35 2.06
N MET A 64 -31.27 -28.62 3.32
CA MET A 64 -30.32 -27.78 4.07
C MET A 64 -28.88 -27.87 3.53
N ILE A 65 -28.46 -29.03 3.03
CA ILE A 65 -27.13 -29.19 2.41
C ILE A 65 -27.06 -28.37 1.11
N GLU A 66 -28.10 -28.41 0.27
CA GLU A 66 -28.17 -27.61 -0.96
C GLU A 66 -28.16 -26.10 -0.67
N LEU A 67 -28.91 -25.66 0.35
CA LEU A 67 -28.91 -24.27 0.81
C LEU A 67 -27.53 -23.83 1.34
N THR A 68 -26.83 -24.72 2.03
CA THR A 68 -25.47 -24.44 2.53
C THR A 68 -24.48 -24.32 1.37
N GLN A 69 -24.58 -25.19 0.36
CA GLN A 69 -23.73 -25.15 -0.82
C GLN A 69 -24.03 -23.93 -1.73
N SER A 70 -25.29 -23.52 -1.83
CA SER A 70 -25.67 -22.32 -2.58
C SER A 70 -25.18 -21.06 -1.89
N LEU A 71 -25.28 -20.98 -0.55
CA LEU A 71 -24.72 -19.88 0.24
C LEU A 71 -23.20 -19.81 0.09
N LYS A 72 -22.49 -20.94 0.16
CA LYS A 72 -21.04 -21.00 -0.07
C LYS A 72 -20.66 -20.42 -1.43
N ARG A 73 -21.33 -20.86 -2.50
CA ARG A 73 -21.10 -20.37 -3.88
C ARG A 73 -21.37 -18.86 -4.00
N LEU A 74 -22.43 -18.37 -3.38
CA LEU A 74 -22.77 -16.95 -3.40
C LEU A 74 -21.69 -16.11 -2.71
N LEU A 75 -21.20 -16.54 -1.54
CA LEU A 75 -20.13 -15.86 -0.82
C LEU A 75 -18.82 -15.87 -1.59
N GLU A 76 -18.46 -17.01 -2.19
CA GLU A 76 -17.27 -17.14 -3.03
C GLU A 76 -17.34 -16.22 -4.26
N GLN A 77 -18.51 -16.16 -4.90
CA GLN A 77 -18.73 -15.25 -6.03
C GLN A 77 -18.63 -13.78 -5.63
N ASP A 78 -19.26 -13.36 -4.52
CA ASP A 78 -19.19 -11.97 -4.06
C ASP A 78 -17.76 -11.59 -3.66
N PHE A 79 -17.05 -12.48 -2.97
CA PHE A 79 -15.66 -12.27 -2.59
C PHE A 79 -14.75 -12.12 -3.82
N ASN A 80 -14.85 -13.04 -4.78
CA ASN A 80 -14.06 -12.98 -6.02
C ASN A 80 -14.37 -11.70 -6.81
N LYS A 81 -15.63 -11.30 -6.89
CA LYS A 81 -16.01 -10.04 -7.54
C LYS A 81 -15.39 -8.82 -6.86
N ARG A 82 -15.38 -8.78 -5.52
CA ARG A 82 -14.73 -7.70 -4.75
C ARG A 82 -13.22 -7.69 -4.95
N MET A 83 -12.59 -8.86 -4.96
CA MET A 83 -11.14 -8.99 -5.19
C MET A 83 -10.75 -8.47 -6.58
N GLU A 84 -11.50 -8.84 -7.63
CA GLU A 84 -11.22 -8.35 -8.97
C GLU A 84 -11.49 -6.85 -9.11
N SER A 85 -12.52 -6.31 -8.46
CA SER A 85 -12.76 -4.85 -8.41
C SER A 85 -11.57 -4.12 -7.76
N MET A 86 -11.12 -4.61 -6.60
CA MET A 86 -10.00 -4.00 -5.87
C MET A 86 -8.69 -4.08 -6.66
N LYS A 87 -8.45 -5.21 -7.34
CA LYS A 87 -7.30 -5.38 -8.23
C LYS A 87 -7.35 -4.39 -9.40
N ALA A 88 -8.50 -4.21 -10.03
CA ALA A 88 -8.67 -3.26 -11.13
C ALA A 88 -8.45 -1.82 -10.68
N GLU A 89 -8.98 -1.44 -9.51
CA GLU A 89 -8.75 -0.12 -8.90
C GLU A 89 -7.26 0.12 -8.61
N LEU A 90 -6.59 -0.86 -8.01
CA LEU A 90 -5.16 -0.77 -7.70
C LEU A 90 -4.32 -0.65 -8.98
N GLN A 91 -4.64 -1.45 -10.00
CA GLN A 91 -3.96 -1.40 -11.30
C GLN A 91 -4.14 -0.02 -11.93
N LEU A 92 -5.35 0.53 -11.91
CA LEU A 92 -5.64 1.87 -12.44
C LEU A 92 -4.83 2.95 -11.72
N GLU A 93 -4.80 2.95 -10.39
CA GLU A 93 -4.04 3.93 -9.63
C GLU A 93 -2.53 3.79 -9.83
N PHE A 94 -2.02 2.56 -9.99
CA PHE A 94 -0.62 2.33 -10.32
C PHE A 94 -0.25 2.88 -11.69
N THR A 95 -1.10 2.67 -12.70
CA THR A 95 -0.90 3.24 -14.05
C THR A 95 -0.89 4.76 -13.99
N LYS A 96 -1.86 5.39 -13.32
CA LYS A 96 -1.90 6.85 -13.15
C LYS A 96 -0.64 7.39 -12.47
N LEU A 97 -0.16 6.71 -11.44
CA LEU A 97 1.07 7.10 -10.75
C LEU A 97 2.29 6.98 -11.67
N SER A 98 2.39 5.87 -12.41
CA SER A 98 3.47 5.64 -13.37
C SER A 98 3.50 6.71 -14.45
N ASP A 99 2.35 7.08 -15.02
CA ASP A 99 2.24 8.12 -16.04
C ASP A 99 2.69 9.48 -15.50
N ARG A 100 2.24 9.85 -14.29
CA ARG A 100 2.68 11.08 -13.62
C ARG A 100 4.17 11.09 -13.34
N MET A 101 4.72 9.96 -12.88
CA MET A 101 6.16 9.86 -12.65
C MET A 101 6.94 10.03 -13.95
N ALA A 102 6.50 9.42 -15.05
CA ALA A 102 7.13 9.57 -16.35
C ALA A 102 7.09 11.03 -16.84
N GLU A 103 5.96 11.71 -16.65
CA GLU A 103 5.80 13.14 -16.97
C GLU A 103 6.76 14.01 -16.15
N GLU A 104 6.81 13.81 -14.83
CA GLU A 104 7.69 14.58 -13.94
C GLU A 104 9.17 14.32 -14.21
N VAL A 105 9.57 13.07 -14.49
CA VAL A 105 10.93 12.75 -14.91
C VAL A 105 11.27 13.45 -16.22
N THR A 106 10.34 13.49 -17.18
CA THR A 106 10.55 14.17 -18.46
C THR A 106 10.73 15.68 -18.27
N LYS A 107 9.88 16.31 -17.44
CA LYS A 107 9.97 17.74 -17.12
C LYS A 107 11.28 18.08 -16.41
N ALA A 108 11.64 17.33 -15.37
CA ALA A 108 12.87 17.54 -14.62
C ALA A 108 14.10 17.38 -15.52
N THR A 109 14.10 16.37 -16.39
CA THR A 109 15.18 16.15 -17.36
C THR A 109 15.29 17.32 -18.34
N ALA A 110 14.17 17.83 -18.87
CA ALA A 110 14.17 18.98 -19.77
C ALA A 110 14.69 20.25 -19.07
N GLN A 111 14.27 20.50 -17.84
CA GLN A 111 14.75 21.62 -17.03
C GLN A 111 16.26 21.52 -16.80
N MET A 112 16.77 20.36 -16.36
CA MET A 112 18.20 20.15 -16.18
C MET A 112 18.99 20.34 -17.47
N ALA A 113 18.49 19.85 -18.61
CA ALA A 113 19.14 20.04 -19.91
C ALA A 113 19.22 21.53 -20.30
N GLN A 114 18.17 22.30 -20.00
CA GLN A 114 18.16 23.75 -20.20
C GLN A 114 19.19 24.44 -19.29
N GLU A 115 19.20 24.15 -17.99
CA GLU A 115 20.14 24.74 -17.03
C GLU A 115 21.59 24.41 -17.41
N LEU A 116 21.89 23.16 -17.79
CA LEU A 116 23.21 22.76 -18.28
C LEU A 116 23.60 23.51 -19.55
N SER A 117 22.65 23.74 -20.46
CA SER A 117 22.92 24.53 -21.68
C SER A 117 23.25 25.98 -21.35
N GLN A 118 22.54 26.58 -20.39
CA GLN A 118 22.82 27.95 -19.93
C GLN A 118 24.20 28.05 -19.27
N VAL A 119 24.54 27.12 -18.39
CA VAL A 119 25.87 27.07 -17.76
C VAL A 119 26.97 26.89 -18.81
N ARG A 120 26.75 26.04 -19.82
CA ARG A 120 27.70 25.85 -20.94
C ARG A 120 27.91 27.14 -21.74
N GLU A 121 26.84 27.87 -22.04
CA GLU A 121 26.89 29.16 -22.74
C GLU A 121 27.73 30.17 -21.94
N GLN A 122 27.44 30.31 -20.65
CA GLN A 122 28.18 31.21 -19.75
C GLN A 122 29.66 30.85 -19.65
N LEU A 123 29.98 29.56 -19.51
CA LEU A 123 31.37 29.10 -19.47
C LEU A 123 32.10 29.44 -20.79
N THR A 124 31.44 29.22 -21.93
CA THR A 124 32.00 29.55 -23.25
C THR A 124 32.30 31.05 -23.36
N GLN A 125 31.40 31.90 -22.88
CA GLN A 125 31.59 33.35 -22.85
C GLN A 125 32.80 33.74 -21.99
N VAL A 126 32.87 33.26 -20.75
CA VAL A 126 33.96 33.57 -19.81
C VAL A 126 35.31 33.10 -20.36
N CYS A 127 35.37 31.92 -20.98
CA CYS A 127 36.58 31.43 -21.64
C CYS A 127 37.02 32.35 -22.79
N GLY A 128 36.07 32.87 -23.58
CA GLY A 128 36.36 33.84 -24.64
C GLY A 128 36.92 35.16 -24.11
N GLU A 129 36.31 35.71 -23.06
CA GLU A 129 36.77 36.95 -22.40
C GLU A 129 38.15 36.79 -21.77
N LEU A 130 38.41 35.64 -21.14
CA LEU A 130 39.71 35.31 -20.56
C LEU A 130 40.81 35.24 -21.64
N GLU A 131 40.53 34.57 -22.75
CA GLU A 131 41.46 34.45 -23.87
C GLU A 131 41.73 35.81 -24.53
N GLN A 132 40.71 36.64 -24.68
CA GLN A 132 40.87 38.02 -25.16
C GLN A 132 41.78 38.84 -24.24
N THR A 133 41.57 38.74 -22.92
CA THR A 133 42.40 39.43 -21.92
C THR A 133 43.85 38.95 -21.97
N ARG A 134 44.05 37.63 -22.13
CA ARG A 134 45.39 37.02 -22.30
C ARG A 134 46.13 37.61 -23.51
N LEU A 135 45.46 37.72 -24.66
CA LEU A 135 46.03 38.27 -25.88
C LEU A 135 46.34 39.77 -25.77
N GLN A 136 45.49 40.53 -25.07
CA GLN A 136 45.75 41.95 -24.79
C GLN A 136 47.01 42.14 -23.94
N LEU A 137 47.15 41.37 -22.85
CA LEU A 137 48.35 41.38 -22.00
C LEU A 137 49.61 41.00 -22.78
N GLU A 138 49.55 39.98 -23.64
CA GLU A 138 50.68 39.58 -24.47
C GLU A 138 51.12 40.72 -25.43
N THR A 139 50.16 41.46 -25.98
CA THR A 139 50.43 42.60 -26.86
C THR A 139 51.10 43.75 -26.10
N LEU A 140 50.62 44.06 -24.88
CA LEU A 140 51.20 45.10 -24.02
C LEU A 140 52.65 44.74 -23.64
N ASN A 141 52.90 43.51 -23.19
CA ASN A 141 54.25 43.04 -22.84
C ASN A 141 55.23 43.15 -24.02
N LYS A 142 54.79 42.90 -25.25
CA LYS A 142 55.63 43.03 -26.45
C LYS A 142 55.91 44.49 -26.82
N ALA A 143 55.00 45.41 -26.48
CA ALA A 143 55.18 46.84 -26.72
C ALA A 143 56.13 47.51 -25.69
N GLU A 144 56.25 46.92 -24.50
CA GLU A 144 57.06 47.46 -23.39
C GLU A 144 58.56 47.11 -23.49
N VAL A 145 58.96 46.15 -24.33
CA VAL A 145 60.38 45.83 -24.57
C VAL A 145 60.97 46.80 -25.59
N PRO A 146 61.89 47.71 -25.22
CA PRO A 146 62.54 48.59 -26.18
C PRO A 146 63.48 47.76 -27.06
N ARG A 147 63.31 47.85 -28.39
CA ARG A 147 64.34 47.42 -29.33
C ARG A 147 65.54 48.37 -29.14
N SER A 148 66.49 47.94 -28.32
CA SER A 148 67.83 48.54 -28.21
C SER A 148 68.61 48.30 -29.50
#